data_AF-A0A453J769-F1
#
_entry.id   AF-A0A453J769-F1
#
_cell.length_a   1.000
_cell.length_b   1.000
_cell.length_c   1.000
_cell.angle_alpha   90.00
_cell.angle_beta   90.00
_cell.angle_gamma   90.00
#
_symmetry.space_group_name_H-M   'P 1'
#
loop_
_entity.id
_entity.type
_entity.pdbx_description
1 polymer ?
#
loop_
_entity_poly.entity_id
_entity_poly.type
_entity_poly.pdbx_seq_one_letter_code
_entity_poly.pdbx_strand_id
1 'polypeptide(L)'
;GRLRPRVASSSLTARVWNQGGVSRGEMAAERVKDVGILAMDIYFPPNCVLQEELEAHDGVSKGKYTIGLGQDSMAFCTEVEDVISMSLTVVKTLLKNYNIDPKCIGRLEVGSETVIDKSKSIKTWLMQIFEECGNTDIEGVDSSNACYGGTASLFNCVNWVESNSWDGRYGLVVCTDSAVYAEGPARPTGGAAAIAMLIGPNAPISLESKFRGSHMAHVYDFYKPDLASEYPVHHHSIQFMHPNSV
;
A
#
# COMPACT_ATOMS: atom_id res chain seq x y z
N GLY A 1 -43.30 -30.41 27.77
CA GLY A 1 -43.34 -31.03 26.44
C GLY A 1 -42.19 -30.52 25.63
N ARG A 2 -41.34 -31.41 25.11
CA ARG A 2 -40.13 -31.11 24.33
C ARG A 2 -40.47 -30.35 23.04
N LEU A 3 -39.71 -29.31 22.70
CA LEU A 3 -39.54 -28.85 21.32
C LEU A 3 -38.06 -28.96 20.95
N ARG A 4 -37.75 -29.95 20.11
CA ARG A 4 -36.46 -30.08 19.41
C ARG A 4 -36.50 -29.25 18.12
N PRO A 5 -35.38 -28.68 17.65
CA PRO A 5 -35.30 -28.02 16.35
C PRO A 5 -35.36 -29.03 15.21
N ARG A 6 -36.09 -28.69 14.13
CA ARG A 6 -36.05 -29.42 12.86
C ARG A 6 -34.84 -28.96 12.04
N VAL A 7 -33.96 -29.90 11.74
CA VAL A 7 -32.94 -29.80 10.70
C VAL A 7 -33.64 -29.91 9.35
N ALA A 8 -33.45 -28.94 8.47
CA ALA A 8 -33.78 -29.05 7.05
C ALA A 8 -32.46 -28.99 6.26
N SER A 9 -31.99 -30.17 5.86
CA SER A 9 -30.97 -30.33 4.83
C SER A 9 -31.61 -30.03 3.48
N SER A 10 -31.13 -29.02 2.78
CA SER A 10 -31.41 -28.85 1.35
C SER A 10 -30.09 -28.89 0.58
N SER A 11 -29.82 -30.05 0.01
CA SER A 11 -28.81 -30.28 -1.02
C SER A 11 -29.04 -29.33 -2.20
N LEU A 12 -28.10 -28.39 -2.43
CA LEU A 12 -28.01 -27.70 -3.71
C LEU A 12 -27.38 -28.66 -4.73
N THR A 13 -28.23 -29.42 -5.42
CA THR A 13 -27.89 -30.05 -6.70
C THR A 13 -27.56 -28.96 -7.71
N ALA A 14 -26.33 -29.01 -8.23
CA ALA A 14 -25.85 -28.18 -9.33
C ALA A 14 -26.80 -28.27 -10.53
N ARG A 15 -27.39 -27.13 -10.92
CA ARG A 15 -28.07 -27.00 -12.21
C ARG A 15 -27.03 -26.73 -13.28
N VAL A 16 -26.73 -27.76 -14.07
CA VAL A 16 -26.04 -27.66 -15.35
C VAL A 16 -26.90 -26.80 -16.28
N TRP A 17 -26.39 -25.65 -16.68
CA TRP A 17 -26.98 -24.86 -17.76
C TRP A 17 -26.56 -25.47 -19.10
N ASN A 18 -27.55 -25.87 -19.87
CA ASN A 18 -27.44 -26.42 -21.22
C ASN A 18 -26.93 -25.32 -22.16
N GLN A 19 -25.69 -25.41 -22.67
CA GLN A 19 -25.18 -24.51 -23.70
C GLN A 19 -25.53 -25.04 -25.09
N GLY A 20 -26.49 -24.39 -25.73
CA GLY A 20 -26.68 -24.45 -27.18
C GLY A 20 -25.45 -23.87 -27.89
N GLY A 21 -25.11 -24.47 -29.03
CA GLY A 21 -23.82 -24.32 -29.71
C GLY A 21 -23.36 -22.88 -29.97
N VAL A 22 -22.11 -22.62 -29.59
CA VAL A 22 -21.34 -21.43 -30.01
C VAL A 22 -20.31 -21.87 -31.04
N SER A 23 -20.31 -21.19 -32.18
CA SER A 23 -19.39 -21.39 -33.31
C SER A 23 -17.93 -21.12 -32.92
N ARG A 24 -16.99 -21.82 -33.57
CA ARG A 24 -15.52 -21.80 -33.38
C ARG A 24 -14.82 -20.44 -33.68
N GLY A 25 -15.35 -19.32 -33.20
CA GLY A 25 -14.81 -17.97 -33.43
C GLY A 25 -14.64 -17.09 -32.19
N GLU A 26 -15.16 -17.48 -31.03
CA GLU A 26 -15.12 -16.65 -29.82
C GLU A 26 -14.68 -17.48 -28.60
N MET A 27 -13.37 -17.68 -28.48
CA MET A 27 -12.74 -18.05 -27.22
C MET A 27 -11.59 -17.08 -26.95
N ALA A 28 -11.93 -15.79 -26.83
CA ALA A 28 -11.12 -14.92 -26.00
C ALA A 28 -11.31 -15.41 -24.56
N ALA A 29 -10.23 -15.76 -23.86
CA ALA A 29 -10.28 -15.97 -22.41
C ALA A 29 -11.10 -14.82 -21.81
N GLU A 30 -12.13 -15.13 -21.02
CA GLU A 30 -13.00 -14.10 -20.47
C GLU A 30 -12.11 -13.10 -19.71
N ARG A 31 -12.01 -11.89 -20.25
CA ARG A 31 -11.06 -10.90 -19.76
C ARG A 31 -11.40 -10.60 -18.31
N VAL A 32 -10.40 -10.64 -17.44
CA VAL A 32 -10.54 -10.34 -16.02
C VAL A 32 -11.26 -8.99 -15.86
N LYS A 33 -12.36 -8.97 -15.10
CA LYS A 33 -13.22 -7.79 -14.93
C LYS A 33 -12.97 -7.11 -13.59
N ASP A 34 -13.15 -5.79 -13.59
CA ASP A 34 -13.19 -4.94 -12.39
C ASP A 34 -11.99 -5.18 -11.45
N VAL A 35 -10.78 -5.18 -12.01
CA VAL A 35 -9.55 -5.35 -11.24
C VAL A 35 -9.30 -4.12 -10.37
N GLY A 36 -9.02 -4.33 -9.09
CA GLY A 36 -8.68 -3.25 -8.17
C GLY A 36 -8.49 -3.72 -6.74
N ILE A 37 -8.77 -2.83 -5.78
CA ILE A 37 -8.54 -3.06 -4.35
C ILE A 37 -9.70 -3.84 -3.75
N LEU A 38 -9.42 -5.06 -3.31
CA LEU A 38 -10.36 -5.98 -2.64
C LEU A 38 -10.46 -5.71 -1.13
N ALA A 39 -9.33 -5.44 -0.51
CA ALA A 39 -9.19 -5.23 0.92
C ALA A 39 -8.04 -4.27 1.19
N MET A 40 -8.12 -3.53 2.29
CA MET A 40 -7.08 -2.60 2.70
C MET A 40 -6.99 -2.57 4.22
N ASP A 41 -5.77 -2.48 4.74
CA ASP A 41 -5.50 -2.30 6.16
C ASP A 41 -4.38 -1.27 6.35
N ILE A 42 -4.33 -0.66 7.53
CA ILE A 42 -3.40 0.43 7.85
C ILE A 42 -2.78 0.22 9.22
N TYR A 43 -1.49 0.52 9.32
CA TYR A 43 -0.75 0.64 10.57
C TYR A 43 -0.07 2.00 10.61
N PHE A 44 -0.11 2.64 11.78
CA PHE A 44 0.76 3.77 12.12
C PHE A 44 1.19 3.60 13.57
N PRO A 45 2.40 4.06 13.95
CA PRO A 45 2.89 3.98 15.31
C PRO A 45 1.91 4.64 16.30
N PRO A 46 1.71 4.05 17.49
CA PRO A 46 0.80 4.62 18.48
C PRO A 46 1.37 5.89 19.15
N ASN A 47 2.69 6.11 19.04
CA ASN A 47 3.35 7.28 19.60
C ASN A 47 3.16 8.48 18.67
N CYS A 48 2.66 9.58 19.22
CA CYS A 48 2.50 10.83 18.49
C CYS A 48 2.83 12.04 19.35
N VAL A 49 3.11 13.16 18.69
CA VAL A 49 3.21 14.50 19.30
C VAL A 49 2.08 15.37 18.80
N LEU A 50 1.46 16.13 19.69
CA LEU A 50 0.44 17.11 19.32
C LEU A 50 1.11 18.34 18.69
N GLN A 51 0.57 18.81 17.57
CA GLN A 51 1.16 19.92 16.84
C GLN A 51 1.09 21.23 17.64
N GLU A 52 0.05 21.45 18.45
CA GLU A 52 -0.03 22.60 19.37
C GLU A 52 1.08 22.58 20.43
N GLU A 53 1.43 21.39 20.94
CA GLU A 53 2.54 21.23 21.90
C GLU A 53 3.90 21.44 21.21
N LEU A 54 4.04 20.97 19.97
CA LEU A 54 5.24 21.18 19.17
C LEU A 54 5.41 22.66 18.78
N GLU A 55 4.32 23.39 18.52
CA GLU A 55 4.35 24.85 18.31
C GLU A 55 4.94 25.57 19.53
N ALA A 56 4.49 25.20 20.73
CA ALA A 56 4.98 25.77 21.98
C ALA A 56 6.44 25.41 22.24
N HIS A 57 6.83 24.16 21.97
CA HIS A 57 8.21 23.69 22.11
C HIS A 57 9.17 24.45 21.17
N ASP A 58 8.80 24.62 19.90
CA ASP A 58 9.64 25.25 18.89
C ASP A 58 9.64 26.80 18.99
N GLY A 59 8.85 27.37 19.90
CA GLY A 59 8.76 28.82 20.09
C GLY A 59 8.14 29.56 18.90
N VAL A 60 7.29 28.90 18.13
CA VAL A 60 6.60 29.49 16.97
C VAL A 60 5.25 30.08 17.37
N SER A 61 4.67 30.90 16.48
CA SER A 61 3.33 31.47 16.71
C SER A 61 2.26 30.38 16.77
N LYS A 62 1.32 30.52 17.72
CA LYS A 62 0.13 29.67 17.79
C LYS A 62 -0.59 29.61 16.44
N GLY A 63 -0.96 28.41 16.01
CA GLY A 63 -1.60 28.19 14.73
C GLY A 63 -0.64 27.97 13.57
N LYS A 64 0.69 28.09 13.75
CA LYS A 64 1.63 27.91 12.64
C LYS A 64 1.56 26.50 12.03
N TYR A 65 1.42 25.46 12.85
CA TYR A 65 1.34 24.08 12.41
C TYR A 65 -0.12 23.64 12.28
N THR A 66 -0.93 23.92 13.31
CA THR A 66 -2.35 23.52 13.35
C THR A 66 -3.23 24.21 12.31
N ILE A 67 -2.99 25.49 12.02
CA ILE A 67 -3.73 26.26 11.00
C ILE A 67 -2.90 26.39 9.73
N GLY A 68 -1.63 26.76 9.85
CA GLY A 68 -0.76 27.02 8.71
C GLY A 68 -0.40 25.77 7.90
N LEU A 69 -0.22 24.62 8.55
CA LEU A 69 -0.04 23.32 7.87
C LEU A 69 -1.31 22.47 7.87
N GLY A 70 -2.32 22.82 8.68
CA GLY A 70 -3.53 22.01 8.86
C GLY A 70 -3.26 20.66 9.54
N GLN A 71 -2.25 20.57 10.39
CA GLN A 71 -1.84 19.33 11.05
C GLN A 71 -2.18 19.35 12.55
N ASP A 72 -2.84 18.31 13.05
CA ASP A 72 -3.22 18.20 14.47
C ASP A 72 -2.22 17.39 15.31
N SER A 73 -1.71 16.29 14.76
CA SER A 73 -0.79 15.39 15.45
C SER A 73 0.15 14.72 14.45
N MET A 74 1.36 14.39 14.89
CA MET A 74 2.37 13.72 14.07
C MET A 74 2.79 12.41 14.74
N ALA A 75 2.46 11.27 14.12
CA ALA A 75 2.91 9.95 14.55
C ALA A 75 4.38 9.72 14.14
N PHE A 76 5.16 9.05 14.98
CA PHE A 76 6.57 8.78 14.70
C PHE A 76 6.99 7.40 15.22
N CYS A 77 7.94 6.78 14.52
CA CYS A 77 8.55 5.54 14.97
C CYS A 77 9.46 5.80 16.18
N THR A 78 9.35 4.95 17.19
CA THR A 78 10.37 4.85 18.24
C THR A 78 11.47 3.87 17.83
N GLU A 79 12.46 3.64 18.69
CA GLU A 79 13.57 2.71 18.42
C GLU A 79 13.15 1.25 18.16
N VAL A 80 11.90 0.88 18.47
CA VAL A 80 11.36 -0.47 18.27
C VAL A 80 10.49 -0.61 17.01
N GLU A 81 10.32 0.47 16.24
CA GLU A 81 9.48 0.50 15.04
C GLU A 81 10.26 1.01 13.83
N ASP A 82 10.07 0.38 12.68
CA ASP A 82 10.64 0.80 11.41
C ASP A 82 9.70 0.41 10.25
N VAL A 83 10.06 0.77 9.02
CA VAL A 83 9.24 0.45 7.84
C VAL A 83 9.06 -1.06 7.61
N ILE A 84 9.99 -1.89 8.10
CA ILE A 84 9.88 -3.35 7.99
C ILE A 84 8.85 -3.86 9.02
N SER A 85 8.94 -3.45 10.28
CA SER A 85 8.05 -3.89 11.35
C SER A 85 6.62 -3.38 11.14
N MET A 86 6.45 -2.14 10.68
CA MET A 86 5.16 -1.61 10.25
C MET A 86 4.56 -2.45 9.10
N SER A 87 5.37 -2.77 8.10
CA SER A 87 4.94 -3.58 6.95
C SER A 87 4.56 -5.01 7.34
N LEU A 88 5.37 -5.68 8.17
CA LEU A 88 5.05 -6.99 8.70
C LEU A 88 3.73 -6.97 9.49
N THR A 89 3.51 -5.91 10.27
CA THR A 89 2.30 -5.74 11.09
C THR A 89 1.06 -5.57 10.21
N VAL A 90 1.09 -4.64 9.24
CA VAL A 90 -0.08 -4.35 8.40
C VAL A 90 -0.42 -5.54 7.48
N VAL A 91 0.58 -6.26 6.95
CA VAL A 91 0.33 -7.46 6.12
C VAL A 91 -0.29 -8.58 6.95
N LYS A 92 0.27 -8.90 8.13
CA LYS A 92 -0.31 -9.93 9.01
C LYS A 92 -1.73 -9.56 9.44
N THR A 93 -1.99 -8.28 9.71
CA THR A 93 -3.29 -7.78 10.13
C THR A 93 -4.31 -7.87 9.00
N LEU A 94 -3.94 -7.48 7.78
CA LEU A 94 -4.79 -7.63 6.59
C LEU A 94 -5.16 -9.10 6.34
N LEU A 95 -4.16 -9.99 6.28
CA LEU A 95 -4.39 -11.42 6.00
C LEU A 95 -5.33 -12.04 7.05
N LYS A 96 -5.15 -11.67 8.33
CA LYS A 96 -6.00 -12.13 9.44
C LYS A 96 -7.41 -11.55 9.37
N ASN A 97 -7.54 -10.23 9.23
CA ASN A 97 -8.83 -9.53 9.29
C ASN A 97 -9.76 -9.94 8.14
N TYR A 98 -9.19 -10.22 6.97
CA TYR A 98 -9.93 -10.64 5.78
C TYR A 98 -9.91 -12.16 5.55
N ASN A 99 -9.33 -12.93 6.48
CA ASN A 99 -9.22 -14.39 6.43
C ASN A 99 -8.66 -14.90 5.08
N ILE A 100 -7.55 -14.29 4.65
CA ILE A 100 -6.86 -14.61 3.39
C ILE A 100 -5.78 -15.65 3.68
N ASP A 101 -5.82 -16.78 2.97
CA ASP A 101 -4.74 -17.76 2.99
C ASP A 101 -3.48 -17.15 2.36
N PRO A 102 -2.33 -17.08 3.06
CA PRO A 102 -1.08 -16.57 2.50
C PRO A 102 -0.62 -17.29 1.23
N LYS A 103 -1.07 -18.53 1.00
CA LYS A 103 -0.81 -19.29 -0.25
C LYS A 103 -1.53 -18.72 -1.47
N CYS A 104 -2.56 -17.91 -1.26
CA CYS A 104 -3.31 -17.23 -2.31
C CYS A 104 -2.64 -15.94 -2.80
N ILE A 105 -1.45 -15.57 -2.31
CA ILE A 105 -0.68 -14.43 -2.80
C ILE A 105 0.31 -14.89 -3.88
N GLY A 106 0.24 -14.29 -5.07
CA GLY A 106 1.12 -14.60 -6.21
C GLY A 106 2.05 -13.47 -6.61
N ARG A 107 1.75 -12.24 -6.17
CA ARG A 107 2.63 -11.08 -6.35
C ARG A 107 2.61 -10.20 -5.10
N LEU A 108 3.78 -9.77 -4.67
CA LEU A 108 3.99 -8.85 -3.55
C LEU A 108 4.96 -7.76 -3.97
N GLU A 109 4.50 -6.51 -3.94
CA GLU A 109 5.33 -5.33 -4.21
C GLU A 109 5.25 -4.32 -3.07
N VAL A 110 6.37 -3.60 -2.87
CA VAL A 110 6.48 -2.56 -1.85
C VAL A 110 6.79 -1.22 -2.50
N GLY A 111 6.04 -0.18 -2.13
CA GLY A 111 6.35 1.20 -2.45
C GLY A 111 6.93 1.90 -1.23
N SER A 112 8.14 2.43 -1.35
CA SER A 112 8.80 3.16 -0.27
C SER A 112 9.88 4.10 -0.78
N GLU A 113 10.11 5.19 -0.06
CA GLU A 113 11.27 6.07 -0.19
C GLU A 113 12.21 6.01 1.02
N THR A 114 11.94 5.11 1.97
CA THR A 114 12.75 4.85 3.16
C THR A 114 13.70 3.67 2.91
N VAL A 115 14.95 3.98 2.58
CA VAL A 115 15.96 2.96 2.19
C VAL A 115 16.66 2.42 3.43
N ILE A 116 16.37 1.15 3.78
CA ILE A 116 17.07 0.43 4.85
C ILE A 116 18.34 -0.27 4.33
N ASP A 117 18.27 -0.81 3.12
CA ASP A 117 19.41 -1.45 2.45
C ASP A 117 19.42 -1.04 0.96
N LYS A 118 20.62 -0.85 0.40
CA LYS A 118 20.82 -0.36 -0.98
C LYS A 118 20.61 -1.43 -2.04
N SER A 119 20.46 -2.70 -1.64
CA SER A 119 20.29 -3.84 -2.54
C SER A 119 19.17 -4.78 -2.08
N LYS A 120 19.02 -5.03 -0.78
CA LYS A 120 18.00 -5.92 -0.23
C LYS A 120 16.69 -5.18 -0.07
N SER A 121 15.70 -5.57 -0.85
CA SER A 121 14.37 -4.97 -0.84
C SER A 121 13.59 -5.27 0.44
N ILE A 122 12.71 -4.35 0.86
CA ILE A 122 11.72 -4.54 1.92
C ILE A 122 10.84 -5.74 1.60
N LYS A 123 10.46 -5.93 0.31
CA LYS A 123 9.73 -7.13 -0.15
C LYS A 123 10.37 -8.43 0.36
N THR A 124 11.70 -8.55 0.32
CA THR A 124 12.35 -9.79 0.77
C THR A 124 12.30 -10.00 2.29
N TRP A 125 12.15 -8.94 3.09
CA TRP A 125 11.88 -9.07 4.52
C TRP A 125 10.47 -9.61 4.77
N LEU A 126 9.49 -9.20 3.97
CA LEU A 126 8.09 -9.65 4.09
C LEU A 126 7.89 -11.11 3.68
N MET A 127 8.80 -11.68 2.88
CA MET A 127 8.73 -13.10 2.50
C MET A 127 8.73 -14.05 3.70
N GLN A 128 9.27 -13.65 4.85
CA GLN A 128 9.21 -14.42 6.11
C GLN A 128 7.78 -14.83 6.49
N ILE A 129 6.76 -14.01 6.18
CA ILE A 129 5.34 -14.34 6.42
C ILE A 129 4.90 -15.56 5.60
N PHE A 130 5.40 -15.65 4.37
CA PHE A 130 4.97 -16.64 3.38
C PHE A 130 5.82 -17.92 3.42
N GLU A 131 7.07 -17.82 3.87
CA GLU A 131 7.95 -18.95 4.14
C GLU A 131 7.35 -19.92 5.17
N GLU A 132 6.68 -19.41 6.20
CA GLU A 132 5.98 -20.23 7.22
C GLU A 132 4.94 -21.19 6.62
N CYS A 133 4.31 -20.80 5.50
CA CYS A 133 3.31 -21.60 4.81
C CYS A 133 3.84 -22.32 3.56
N GLY A 134 5.14 -22.16 3.24
CA GLY A 134 5.79 -22.73 2.07
C GLY A 134 5.47 -22.05 0.73
N ASN A 135 4.94 -20.82 0.74
CA ASN A 135 4.65 -20.05 -0.47
C ASN A 135 5.85 -19.14 -0.82
N THR A 136 6.77 -19.63 -1.65
CA THR A 136 7.98 -18.88 -2.04
C THR A 136 7.93 -18.36 -3.48
N ASP A 137 6.98 -18.83 -4.28
CA ASP A 137 6.79 -18.42 -5.67
C ASP A 137 5.87 -17.19 -5.72
N ILE A 138 6.44 -16.02 -5.41
CA ILE A 138 5.73 -14.73 -5.32
C ILE A 138 6.53 -13.65 -6.06
N GLU A 139 5.99 -13.15 -7.18
CA GLU A 139 6.59 -12.08 -7.98
C GLU A 139 6.68 -10.73 -7.23
N GLY A 140 7.39 -9.76 -7.81
CA GLY A 140 7.45 -8.37 -7.33
C GLY A 140 8.68 -8.05 -6.49
N VAL A 141 8.99 -6.76 -6.37
CA VAL A 141 10.12 -6.17 -5.62
C VAL A 141 9.69 -4.79 -5.12
N ASP A 142 10.65 -3.97 -4.66
CA ASP A 142 10.37 -2.60 -4.27
C ASP A 142 10.31 -1.67 -5.50
N SER A 143 9.40 -0.69 -5.48
CA SER A 143 9.31 0.42 -6.44
C SER A 143 9.53 1.74 -5.71
N SER A 144 10.37 2.61 -6.28
CA SER A 144 10.75 3.87 -5.62
C SER A 144 10.77 5.04 -6.60
N ASN A 145 10.11 6.13 -6.19
CA ASN A 145 10.29 7.49 -6.70
C ASN A 145 9.60 8.44 -5.72
N ALA A 146 10.29 8.79 -4.63
CA ALA A 146 9.70 9.53 -3.51
C ALA A 146 8.35 8.91 -3.05
N CYS A 147 7.39 9.73 -2.65
CA CYS A 147 6.02 9.32 -2.29
C CYS A 147 5.24 8.57 -3.40
N TYR A 148 5.72 8.50 -4.64
CA TYR A 148 5.02 7.84 -5.76
C TYR A 148 5.17 6.31 -5.77
N GLY A 149 6.15 5.75 -5.03
CA GLY A 149 6.47 4.32 -5.07
C GLY A 149 5.26 3.40 -4.85
N GLY A 150 4.38 3.73 -3.90
CA GLY A 150 3.16 2.97 -3.62
C GLY A 150 2.18 2.92 -4.79
N THR A 151 2.00 4.05 -5.49
CA THR A 151 1.16 4.14 -6.69
C THR A 151 1.75 3.30 -7.83
N ALA A 152 3.08 3.32 -8.01
CA ALA A 152 3.74 2.49 -9.01
C ALA A 152 3.52 0.99 -8.74
N SER A 153 3.69 0.55 -7.49
CA SER A 153 3.43 -0.85 -7.09
C SER A 153 1.97 -1.25 -7.26
N LEU A 154 1.03 -0.35 -6.98
CA LEU A 154 -0.40 -0.58 -7.24
C LEU A 154 -0.66 -0.83 -8.73
N PHE A 155 -0.15 0.03 -9.60
CA PHE A 155 -0.32 -0.14 -11.04
C PHE A 155 0.36 -1.39 -11.57
N ASN A 156 1.54 -1.75 -11.07
CA ASN A 156 2.21 -2.98 -11.45
C ASN A 156 1.39 -4.22 -11.07
N CYS A 157 0.81 -4.25 -9.87
CA CYS A 157 -0.04 -5.37 -9.43
C CYS A 157 -1.34 -5.46 -10.25
N VAL A 158 -2.00 -4.33 -10.52
CA VAL A 158 -3.20 -4.31 -11.37
C VAL A 158 -2.87 -4.80 -12.79
N ASN A 159 -1.79 -4.30 -13.39
CA ASN A 159 -1.34 -4.75 -14.71
C ASN A 159 -0.99 -6.25 -14.71
N TRP A 160 -0.38 -6.76 -13.63
CA TRP A 160 -0.07 -8.18 -13.48
C TRP A 160 -1.33 -9.04 -13.44
N VAL A 161 -2.35 -8.65 -12.66
CA VAL A 161 -3.65 -9.36 -12.62
C VAL A 161 -4.34 -9.35 -13.99
N GLU A 162 -4.20 -8.28 -14.77
CA GLU A 162 -4.75 -8.18 -16.12
C GLU A 162 -3.89 -8.87 -17.20
N SER A 163 -2.71 -9.35 -16.86
CA SER A 163 -1.74 -9.90 -17.82
C SER A 163 -1.99 -11.38 -18.14
N ASN A 164 -1.41 -11.85 -19.24
CA ASN A 164 -1.40 -13.28 -19.58
C ASN A 164 -0.53 -14.13 -18.63
N SER A 165 0.31 -13.49 -17.80
CA SER A 165 1.14 -14.17 -16.80
C SER A 165 0.42 -14.36 -15.46
N TRP A 166 -0.81 -13.85 -15.32
CA TRP A 166 -1.58 -13.99 -14.10
C TRP A 166 -1.90 -15.47 -13.83
N ASP A 167 -1.62 -15.92 -12.61
CA ASP A 167 -1.77 -17.30 -12.18
C ASP A 167 -3.06 -17.56 -11.37
N GLY A 168 -3.94 -16.55 -11.29
CA GLY A 168 -5.20 -16.62 -10.55
C GLY A 168 -5.10 -16.23 -9.07
N ARG A 169 -3.89 -15.96 -8.55
CA ARG A 169 -3.68 -15.53 -7.15
C ARG A 169 -3.82 -14.01 -6.99
N TYR A 170 -3.91 -13.55 -5.75
CA TYR A 170 -3.99 -12.12 -5.43
C TYR A 170 -2.63 -11.43 -5.58
N GLY A 171 -2.68 -10.16 -5.97
CA GLY A 171 -1.59 -9.22 -5.75
C GLY A 171 -1.69 -8.63 -4.34
N LEU A 172 -0.55 -8.30 -3.75
CA LEU A 172 -0.46 -7.60 -2.47
C LEU A 172 0.50 -6.43 -2.62
N VAL A 173 0.01 -5.23 -2.32
CA VAL A 173 0.79 -3.99 -2.38
C VAL A 173 0.98 -3.48 -0.97
N VAL A 174 2.20 -3.10 -0.62
CA VAL A 174 2.52 -2.46 0.66
C VAL A 174 3.13 -1.09 0.40
N CYS A 175 2.52 -0.03 0.92
CA CYS A 175 3.11 1.30 0.94
C CYS A 175 3.65 1.54 2.35
N THR A 176 4.94 1.85 2.52
CA THR A 176 5.51 2.04 3.87
C THR A 176 6.56 3.13 3.86
N ASP A 177 6.47 4.07 4.79
CA ASP A 177 7.47 5.12 4.96
C ASP A 177 7.52 5.65 6.39
N SER A 178 8.70 6.13 6.77
CA SER A 178 8.95 6.89 7.99
C SER A 178 9.68 8.18 7.61
N ALA A 179 8.94 9.28 7.55
CA ALA A 179 9.45 10.60 7.20
C ALA A 179 10.03 11.30 8.43
N VAL A 180 11.36 11.31 8.51
CA VAL A 180 12.12 11.97 9.57
C VAL A 180 12.87 13.17 8.97
N TYR A 181 12.80 14.31 9.65
CA TYR A 181 13.42 15.55 9.20
C TYR A 181 14.33 16.15 10.28
N ALA A 182 15.38 16.83 9.83
CA ALA A 182 16.31 17.53 10.70
C ALA A 182 15.61 18.64 11.49
N GLU A 183 16.33 19.23 12.44
CA GLU A 183 15.85 20.47 13.06
C GLU A 183 15.55 21.56 12.04
N GLY A 184 14.41 22.22 12.22
CA GLY A 184 13.96 23.28 11.34
C GLY A 184 12.53 23.10 10.85
N PRO A 185 12.12 23.86 9.83
CA PRO A 185 10.72 24.05 9.47
C PRO A 185 10.04 22.83 8.85
N ALA A 186 10.80 21.81 8.43
CA ALA A 186 10.26 20.57 7.88
C ALA A 186 9.98 19.50 8.96
N ARG A 187 10.52 19.65 10.18
CA ARG A 187 10.27 18.69 11.28
C ARG A 187 8.78 18.45 11.56
N PRO A 188 7.90 19.47 11.58
CA PRO A 188 6.48 19.27 11.84
C PRO A 188 5.71 18.56 10.72
N THR A 189 6.33 18.28 9.57
CA THR A 189 5.71 17.60 8.42
C THR A 189 6.15 16.13 8.29
N GLY A 190 6.73 15.57 9.35
CA GLY A 190 7.05 14.15 9.46
C GLY A 190 5.81 13.26 9.57
N GLY A 191 6.05 11.97 9.72
CA GLY A 191 4.98 10.98 9.84
C GLY A 191 5.49 9.58 9.55
N ALA A 192 4.81 8.57 10.08
CA ALA A 192 5.13 7.17 9.80
C ALA A 192 3.86 6.35 9.66
N ALA A 193 3.78 5.53 8.61
CA ALA A 193 2.69 4.60 8.40
C ALA A 193 3.06 3.50 7.39
N ALA A 194 2.31 2.40 7.45
CA ALA A 194 2.26 1.40 6.40
C ALA A 194 0.80 1.05 6.05
N ILE A 195 0.53 0.85 4.76
CA ILE A 195 -0.77 0.44 4.22
C ILE A 195 -0.56 -0.83 3.41
N ALA A 196 -1.41 -1.84 3.59
CA ALA A 196 -1.47 -3.01 2.73
C ALA A 196 -2.77 -3.00 1.91
N MET A 197 -2.69 -3.31 0.62
CA MET A 197 -3.82 -3.40 -0.30
C MET A 197 -3.80 -4.76 -1.02
N LEU A 198 -4.90 -5.50 -0.92
CA LEU A 198 -5.10 -6.74 -1.65
C LEU A 198 -5.70 -6.43 -3.03
N ILE A 199 -5.09 -6.94 -4.09
CA ILE A 199 -5.43 -6.64 -5.48
C ILE A 199 -5.99 -7.88 -6.18
N GLY A 200 -7.10 -7.74 -6.88
CA GLY A 200 -7.70 -8.83 -7.66
C GLY A 200 -8.95 -8.41 -8.43
N PRO A 201 -9.61 -9.37 -9.10
CA PRO A 201 -10.81 -9.12 -9.92
C PRO A 201 -12.07 -8.90 -9.08
N ASN A 202 -13.10 -8.32 -9.70
CA ASN A 202 -14.40 -8.07 -9.08
C ASN A 202 -14.29 -7.24 -7.79
N ALA A 203 -13.38 -6.26 -7.80
CA ALA A 203 -13.06 -5.46 -6.64
C ALA A 203 -14.17 -4.44 -6.34
N PRO A 204 -14.49 -4.17 -5.06
CA PRO A 204 -15.40 -3.09 -4.68
C PRO A 204 -14.82 -1.71 -5.02
N ILE A 205 -13.49 -1.60 -5.17
CA ILE A 205 -12.78 -0.41 -5.63
C ILE A 205 -12.01 -0.80 -6.89
N SER A 206 -12.70 -0.87 -8.03
CA SER A 206 -12.10 -1.16 -9.33
C SER A 206 -11.37 0.04 -9.91
N LEU A 207 -10.22 -0.18 -10.57
CA LEU A 207 -9.54 0.89 -11.29
C LEU A 207 -10.15 1.10 -12.67
N GLU A 208 -10.44 2.35 -12.99
CA GLU A 208 -10.83 2.75 -14.34
C GLU A 208 -9.60 2.88 -15.24
N SER A 209 -9.18 1.78 -15.86
CA SER A 209 -7.90 1.64 -16.57
C SER A 209 -7.57 2.73 -17.62
N LYS A 210 -8.59 3.34 -18.23
CA LYS A 210 -8.42 4.40 -19.24
C LYS A 210 -8.42 5.82 -18.67
N PHE A 211 -8.89 6.02 -17.44
CA PHE A 211 -9.04 7.33 -16.82
C PHE A 211 -7.83 7.63 -15.92
N ARG A 212 -6.66 7.81 -16.55
CA ARG A 212 -5.41 8.15 -15.87
C ARG A 212 -4.60 9.17 -16.67
N GLY A 213 -3.89 10.05 -15.96
CA GLY A 213 -2.91 10.99 -16.53
C GLY A 213 -1.65 11.00 -15.67
N SER A 214 -0.49 10.94 -16.30
CA SER A 214 0.81 10.96 -15.62
C SER A 214 1.64 12.14 -16.08
N HIS A 215 2.35 12.77 -15.14
CA HIS A 215 3.38 13.77 -15.42
C HIS A 215 4.66 13.35 -14.70
N MET A 216 5.77 13.27 -15.44
CA MET A 216 7.09 12.95 -14.91
C MET A 216 8.09 13.90 -15.52
N ALA A 217 8.93 14.52 -14.69
CA ALA A 217 9.92 15.49 -15.11
C ALA A 217 11.21 15.30 -14.31
N HIS A 218 12.34 15.59 -14.94
CA HIS A 218 13.62 15.65 -14.23
C HIS A 218 13.73 17.00 -13.50
N VAL A 219 13.68 16.97 -12.17
CA VAL A 219 13.78 18.15 -11.30
C VAL A 219 14.52 17.81 -10.00
N TYR A 220 15.00 18.85 -9.31
CA TYR A 220 15.68 18.76 -8.00
C TYR A 220 14.94 19.59 -6.95
N ASP A 221 13.65 19.29 -6.78
CA ASP A 221 12.74 19.94 -5.83
C ASP A 221 12.84 19.34 -4.43
N PHE A 222 12.80 18.00 -4.33
CA PHE A 222 12.99 17.23 -3.09
C PHE A 222 13.73 15.91 -3.38
N TYR A 223 14.88 15.71 -2.76
CA TYR A 223 15.70 14.51 -2.99
C TYR A 223 16.63 14.21 -1.81
N LYS A 224 17.06 12.95 -1.68
CA LYS A 224 17.95 12.46 -0.60
C LYS A 224 19.31 12.03 -1.18
N PRO A 225 20.23 12.97 -1.48
CA PRO A 225 21.51 12.66 -2.13
C PRO A 225 22.57 12.11 -1.15
N ASP A 226 22.44 12.42 0.14
CA ASP A 226 23.36 11.97 1.17
C ASP A 226 22.93 10.59 1.69
N LEU A 227 23.72 9.57 1.37
CA LEU A 227 23.42 8.19 1.72
C LEU A 227 23.68 7.86 3.19
N ALA A 228 24.29 8.77 3.96
CA ALA A 228 24.53 8.61 5.39
C ALA A 228 23.50 9.34 6.27
N SER A 229 22.59 10.11 5.66
CA SER A 229 21.59 10.91 6.33
C SER A 229 20.18 10.48 5.90
N GLU A 230 19.25 10.45 6.85
CA GLU A 230 17.83 10.24 6.56
C GLU A 230 17.16 11.51 6.01
N TYR A 231 17.80 12.66 6.21
CA TYR A 231 17.21 13.96 5.92
C TYR A 231 17.32 14.35 4.45
N PRO A 232 16.23 14.86 3.85
CA PRO A 232 16.22 15.30 2.46
C PRO A 232 16.81 16.70 2.27
N VAL A 233 17.23 16.96 1.04
CA VAL A 233 17.50 18.29 0.51
C VAL A 233 16.25 18.78 -0.21
N HIS A 234 15.81 20.01 0.07
CA HIS A 234 14.64 20.62 -0.54
C HIS A 234 14.93 22.05 -1.01
N HIS A 235 14.33 22.45 -2.13
CA HIS A 235 14.39 23.82 -2.67
C HIS A 235 13.03 24.50 -2.64
N HIS A 236 13.02 25.84 -2.61
CA HIS A 236 11.81 26.66 -2.65
C HIS A 236 10.93 26.46 -3.90
N SER A 237 11.38 25.69 -4.91
CA SER A 237 10.66 25.43 -6.14
C SER A 237 9.54 24.38 -6.03
N ILE A 238 9.40 23.66 -4.91
CA ILE A 238 8.37 22.61 -4.71
C ILE A 238 6.96 23.13 -5.04
N GLN A 239 6.61 24.34 -4.59
CA GLN A 239 5.27 24.93 -4.84
C GLN A 239 5.00 25.23 -6.32
N PHE A 240 6.03 25.49 -7.12
CA PHE A 240 5.84 25.74 -8.56
C PHE A 240 5.64 24.45 -9.35
N MET A 241 6.25 23.34 -8.90
CA MET A 241 6.08 22.02 -9.52
C MET A 241 4.72 21.39 -9.15
N HIS A 242 4.19 21.75 -8.00
CA HIS A 242 2.91 21.28 -7.49
C HIS A 242 1.95 22.45 -7.20
N PRO A 243 1.39 23.08 -8.24
CA PRO A 243 0.62 24.33 -8.12
C PRO A 243 -0.67 24.21 -7.30
N ASN A 244 -1.10 23.00 -6.94
CA ASN A 244 -2.30 22.72 -6.14
C ASN A 244 -1.97 22.09 -4.77
N SER A 245 -0.72 22.10 -4.32
CA SER A 245 -0.28 21.38 -3.11
C SER A 245 -0.05 22.26 -1.88
N VAL A 246 -0.91 23.25 -1.65
CA VAL A 246 -0.95 24.05 -0.42
C VAL A 246 -2.39 24.24 0.03
#